data_AF-A0A257UUJ5-F1
#
_entry.id   AF-A0A257UUJ5-F1
#
_cell.length_a   1.000
_cell.length_b   1.000
_cell.length_c   1.000
_cell.angle_alpha   90.00
_cell.angle_beta   90.00
_cell.angle_gamma   90.00
#
_symmetry.space_group_name_H-M   'P 1'
#
loop_
_entity.id
_entity.type
_entity.pdbx_description
1 polymer ?
#
loop_
_entity_poly.entity_id
_entity_poly.type
_entity_poly.pdbx_seq_one_letter_code
_entity_poly.pdbx_strand_id
1 'polypeptide(L)'
;MGGSALTAEIEVPKDRAEIGGDVPVTYVPARNTVFLALLTGLAEVLGARDLVIGANVQDYSGYPDCRPEFLRAFARVADLGTRAGVEGARFAVHAPLLHLSKAGIVRLGADLGVDYALTLSCYDPPDALVHCGRCDACRLRRAGFIEAGVADPSTYASST
;
A
#
# COMPACT_ATOMS: atom_id res chain seq x y z
N MET A 1 15.14 6.96 -5.05
CA MET A 1 13.88 7.73 -5.05
C MET A 1 13.86 8.59 -3.79
N GLY A 2 13.35 9.82 -3.84
CA GLY A 2 13.41 10.79 -2.73
C GLY A 2 12.32 11.85 -2.84
N GLY A 3 12.34 12.87 -1.97
CA GLY A 3 11.41 14.00 -2.03
C GLY A 3 10.06 13.78 -1.32
N SER A 4 10.01 12.84 -0.38
CA SER A 4 8.83 12.58 0.46
C SER A 4 9.23 12.51 1.93
N ALA A 5 8.27 12.67 2.84
CA ALA A 5 8.46 12.47 4.27
C ALA A 5 8.84 11.03 4.66
N LEU A 6 8.75 10.08 3.73
CA LEU A 6 9.16 8.68 3.97
C LEU A 6 10.57 8.38 3.48
N THR A 7 11.23 9.32 2.78
CA THR A 7 12.51 9.07 2.09
C THR A 7 13.49 10.24 2.17
N ALA A 8 13.13 11.34 2.82
CA ALA A 8 13.95 12.53 2.99
C ALA A 8 13.75 13.12 4.40
N GLU A 9 14.57 14.10 4.77
CA GLU A 9 14.46 14.86 6.03
C GLU A 9 13.27 15.84 5.98
N ILE A 10 12.06 15.28 5.90
CA ILE A 10 10.80 16.01 5.93
C ILE A 10 9.95 15.36 7.02
N GLU A 11 9.44 16.16 7.95
CA GLU A 11 8.62 15.63 9.03
C GLU A 11 7.34 14.98 8.51
N VAL A 12 7.01 13.80 9.05
CA VAL A 12 5.73 13.14 8.79
C VAL A 12 4.62 13.94 9.48
N PRO A 13 3.59 14.42 8.74
CA PRO A 13 2.49 15.14 9.34
C PRO A 13 1.74 14.30 10.38
N LYS A 14 1.46 14.92 11.53
CA LYS A 14 0.74 14.33 12.66
C LYS A 14 -0.52 15.14 12.95
N ASP A 15 -1.59 14.47 13.35
CA ASP A 15 -2.85 15.08 13.81
C ASP A 15 -3.49 16.08 12.81
N ARG A 16 -3.38 15.80 11.51
CA ARG A 16 -4.03 16.65 10.48
C ARG A 16 -5.54 16.71 10.69
N ALA A 17 -6.13 17.89 10.56
CA ALA A 17 -7.58 18.04 10.68
C ALA A 17 -8.33 17.18 9.65
N GLU A 18 -7.83 17.13 8.42
CA GLU A 18 -8.40 16.35 7.32
C GLU A 18 -7.38 15.38 6.73
N ILE A 19 -7.88 14.21 6.34
CA ILE A 19 -7.15 13.11 5.70
C ILE A 19 -7.66 13.03 4.26
N GLY A 20 -6.94 13.58 3.29
CA GLY A 20 -7.44 13.63 1.90
C GLY A 20 -6.98 14.86 1.12
N GLY A 21 -7.56 15.03 -0.07
CA GLY A 21 -7.38 16.20 -0.94
C GLY A 21 -6.30 15.99 -2.01
N ASP A 22 -5.11 16.51 -1.73
CA ASP A 22 -3.96 16.49 -2.63
C ASP A 22 -3.09 15.25 -2.44
N VAL A 23 -2.09 15.09 -3.33
CA VAL A 23 -1.03 14.10 -3.17
C VAL A 23 -0.26 14.41 -1.87
N PRO A 24 -0.27 13.53 -0.86
CA PRO A 24 0.33 13.83 0.43
C PRO A 24 1.86 13.85 0.34
N VAL A 25 2.54 14.55 1.24
CA VAL A 25 4.02 14.53 1.33
C VAL A 25 4.59 13.15 1.67
N THR A 26 3.74 12.21 2.09
CA THR A 26 4.08 10.78 2.28
C THR A 26 3.99 9.96 0.98
N TYR A 27 3.58 10.57 -0.14
CA TYR A 27 3.70 9.96 -1.47
C TYR A 27 5.16 9.92 -1.90
N VAL A 28 5.63 8.73 -2.26
CA VAL A 28 6.96 8.53 -2.84
C VAL A 28 6.80 8.52 -4.37
N PRO A 29 7.39 9.49 -5.10
CA PRO A 29 7.23 9.59 -6.54
C PRO A 29 7.53 8.30 -7.29
N ALA A 30 6.56 7.83 -8.09
CA ALA A 30 6.66 6.67 -8.99
C ALA A 30 7.09 5.36 -8.31
N ARG A 31 6.87 5.23 -7.00
CA ARG A 31 7.32 4.05 -6.24
C ARG A 31 6.71 2.76 -6.77
N ASN A 32 5.40 2.71 -7.02
CA ASN A 32 4.79 1.46 -7.50
C ASN A 32 5.22 1.14 -8.93
N THR A 33 5.54 2.14 -9.77
CA THR A 33 6.12 1.92 -11.09
C THR A 33 7.46 1.18 -10.99
N VAL A 34 8.35 1.63 -10.10
CA VAL A 34 9.65 0.97 -9.89
C VAL A 34 9.47 -0.42 -9.30
N PHE A 35 8.59 -0.58 -8.30
CA PHE A 35 8.33 -1.89 -7.70
C PHE A 35 7.74 -2.89 -8.69
N LEU A 36 6.78 -2.48 -9.52
CA LEU A 36 6.23 -3.36 -10.55
C LEU A 36 7.29 -3.71 -11.60
N ALA A 37 8.21 -2.81 -11.96
CA ALA A 37 9.30 -3.13 -12.89
C ALA A 37 10.23 -4.22 -12.32
N LEU A 38 10.60 -4.09 -11.04
CA LEU A 38 11.39 -5.10 -10.33
C LEU A 38 10.63 -6.43 -10.21
N LEU A 39 9.34 -6.37 -9.86
CA LEU A 39 8.47 -7.54 -9.74
C LEU A 39 8.30 -8.26 -11.08
N THR A 40 8.17 -7.54 -12.19
CA THR A 40 8.12 -8.10 -13.54
C THR A 40 9.40 -8.87 -13.87
N GLY A 41 10.57 -8.28 -13.60
CA GLY A 41 11.85 -8.97 -13.83
C GLY A 41 11.98 -10.26 -13.02
N LEU A 42 11.57 -10.22 -11.74
CA LEU A 42 11.55 -11.41 -10.89
C LEU A 42 10.53 -12.45 -11.38
N ALA A 43 9.32 -12.02 -11.75
CA ALA A 43 8.27 -12.90 -12.25
C ALA A 43 8.68 -13.60 -13.56
N GLU A 44 9.41 -12.91 -14.44
CA GLU A 44 9.94 -13.53 -15.65
C GLU A 44 10.91 -14.67 -15.34
N VAL A 45 11.86 -14.45 -14.41
CA VAL A 45 12.80 -15.49 -13.94
C VAL A 45 12.07 -16.67 -13.32
N LEU A 46 11.02 -16.41 -12.54
CA LEU A 46 10.23 -17.45 -11.85
C LEU A 46 9.19 -18.13 -12.76
N GLY A 47 9.00 -17.66 -13.98
CA GLY A 47 7.90 -18.12 -14.85
C GLY A 47 6.50 -17.69 -14.39
N ALA A 48 6.39 -16.75 -13.45
CA ALA A 48 5.13 -16.21 -12.95
C ALA A 48 4.57 -15.13 -13.90
N ARG A 49 3.24 -15.01 -13.93
CA ARG A 49 2.53 -14.02 -14.78
C ARG A 49 1.58 -13.12 -14.00
N ASP A 50 1.29 -13.49 -12.76
CA ASP A 50 0.45 -12.75 -11.85
C ASP A 50 1.32 -11.89 -10.91
N LEU A 51 1.24 -10.58 -11.09
CA LEU A 51 1.94 -9.57 -10.29
C LEU A 51 0.94 -9.04 -9.25
N VAL A 52 1.11 -9.37 -7.98
CA VAL A 52 0.17 -8.96 -6.93
C VAL A 52 0.73 -7.80 -6.12
N ILE A 53 -0.03 -6.72 -5.97
CA ILE A 53 0.30 -5.59 -5.09
C ILE A 53 -0.84 -5.28 -4.11
N GLY A 54 -0.49 -4.85 -2.91
CA GLY A 54 -1.44 -4.45 -1.87
C GLY A 54 -2.01 -3.04 -2.02
N ALA A 55 -2.23 -2.55 -3.25
CA ALA A 55 -2.74 -1.20 -3.48
C ALA A 55 -4.20 -1.06 -3.03
N ASN A 56 -4.54 0.11 -2.49
CA ASN A 56 -5.89 0.50 -2.08
C ASN A 56 -6.19 1.91 -2.60
N VAL A 57 -7.38 2.14 -3.17
CA VAL A 57 -7.77 3.42 -3.77
C VAL A 57 -8.52 4.35 -2.82
N GLN A 58 -9.03 3.81 -1.69
CA GLN A 58 -9.72 4.63 -0.69
C GLN A 58 -8.74 5.47 0.15
N ASP A 59 -7.46 5.13 0.13
CA ASP A 59 -6.39 5.92 0.72
C ASP A 59 -6.03 7.09 -0.20
N TYR A 60 -6.79 8.18 -0.17
CA TYR A 60 -6.42 9.44 -0.80
C TYR A 60 -6.53 9.42 -2.34
N SER A 61 -7.38 10.29 -2.85
CA SER A 61 -7.57 10.65 -4.28
C SER A 61 -6.28 10.99 -5.06
N GLY A 62 -5.11 11.00 -4.41
CA GLY A 62 -3.84 11.52 -4.92
C GLY A 62 -2.85 10.51 -5.49
N TYR A 63 -2.94 9.20 -5.26
CA TYR A 63 -1.91 8.25 -5.77
C TYR A 63 -2.22 7.80 -7.21
N PRO A 64 -1.53 8.32 -8.24
CA PRO A 64 -1.83 7.96 -9.63
C PRO A 64 -1.43 6.51 -9.95
N ASP A 65 -0.44 5.98 -9.24
CA ASP A 65 0.18 4.67 -9.43
C ASP A 65 -0.53 3.53 -8.68
N CYS A 66 -1.76 3.80 -8.19
CA CYS A 66 -2.65 2.79 -7.64
C CYS A 66 -3.91 2.58 -8.50
N ARG A 67 -4.12 3.39 -9.54
CA ARG A 67 -5.39 3.43 -10.28
C ARG A 67 -5.54 2.24 -11.25
N PRO A 68 -6.77 1.75 -11.50
CA PRO A 68 -6.99 0.62 -12.42
C PRO A 68 -6.38 0.82 -13.82
N GLU A 69 -6.42 2.05 -14.35
CA GLU A 69 -5.81 2.38 -15.64
C GLU A 69 -4.29 2.25 -15.64
N PHE A 70 -3.64 2.64 -14.55
CA PHE A 70 -2.20 2.46 -14.37
C PHE A 70 -1.85 0.97 -14.30
N LEU A 71 -2.58 0.17 -13.51
CA LEU A 71 -2.31 -1.27 -13.38
C LEU A 71 -2.47 -2.01 -14.72
N ARG A 72 -3.52 -1.69 -15.49
CA ARG A 72 -3.73 -2.24 -16.85
C ARG A 72 -2.63 -1.80 -17.82
N ALA A 73 -2.23 -0.53 -17.77
CA ALA A 73 -1.15 -0.02 -18.60
C ALA A 73 0.19 -0.71 -18.25
N PHE A 74 0.46 -0.93 -16.97
CA PHE A 74 1.69 -1.59 -16.54
C PHE A 74 1.73 -3.08 -16.94
N ALA A 75 0.60 -3.79 -16.87
CA ALA A 75 0.51 -5.16 -17.39
C ALA A 75 0.90 -5.22 -18.88
N ARG A 76 0.49 -4.22 -19.67
CA ARG A 76 0.90 -4.11 -21.07
C ARG A 76 2.38 -3.79 -21.24
N VAL A 77 2.98 -3.01 -20.33
CA VAL A 77 4.44 -2.80 -20.31
C VAL A 77 5.15 -4.13 -20.06
N ALA A 78 4.67 -4.97 -19.14
CA ALA A 78 5.25 -6.30 -18.89
C ALA A 78 5.13 -7.24 -20.10
N ASP A 79 3.98 -7.24 -20.78
CA ASP A 79 3.79 -7.99 -22.03
C ASP A 79 4.78 -7.57 -23.13
N LEU A 80 5.06 -6.27 -23.25
CA LEU A 80 5.97 -5.74 -24.29
C LEU A 80 7.45 -5.83 -23.90
N GLY A 81 7.75 -5.81 -22.61
CA GLY A 81 9.11 -5.69 -22.08
C GLY A 81 9.78 -7.00 -21.71
N THR A 82 9.11 -8.14 -21.84
CA THR A 82 9.61 -9.47 -21.44
C THR A 82 9.63 -10.44 -22.62
N ARG A 83 10.55 -11.41 -22.61
CA ARG A 83 10.57 -12.51 -23.60
C ARG A 83 9.27 -13.29 -23.55
N ALA A 84 8.81 -13.60 -22.34
CA ALA A 84 7.57 -14.33 -22.14
C ALA A 84 6.37 -13.63 -22.79
N GLY A 85 6.26 -12.31 -22.64
CA GLY A 85 5.18 -11.53 -23.22
C GLY A 85 5.20 -11.50 -24.75
N VAL A 86 6.39 -11.29 -25.35
CA VAL A 86 6.52 -11.29 -26.82
C VAL A 86 6.31 -12.68 -27.46
N GLU A 87 6.54 -13.76 -26.70
CA GLU A 87 6.24 -15.15 -27.11
C GLU A 87 4.76 -15.55 -26.87
N GLY A 88 3.93 -14.62 -26.40
CA GLY A 88 2.47 -14.78 -26.33
C GLY A 88 1.90 -15.01 -24.93
N ALA A 89 2.73 -15.04 -23.87
CA ALA A 89 2.21 -15.02 -22.51
C ALA A 89 1.58 -13.67 -22.18
N ARG A 90 0.70 -13.64 -21.17
CA ARG A 90 0.03 -12.43 -20.70
C ARG A 90 0.30 -12.22 -19.23
N PHE A 91 0.75 -11.03 -18.87
CA PHE A 91 0.90 -10.61 -17.48
C PHE A 91 -0.40 -9.97 -16.99
N ALA A 92 -0.68 -10.17 -15.71
CA ALA A 92 -1.78 -9.53 -15.00
C ALA A 92 -1.25 -8.84 -13.73
N VAL A 93 -1.69 -7.61 -13.50
CA VAL A 93 -1.42 -6.90 -12.24
C VAL A 93 -2.67 -6.94 -11.38
N HIS A 94 -2.58 -7.59 -10.23
CA HIS A 94 -3.67 -7.77 -9.27
C HIS A 94 -3.51 -6.82 -8.09
N ALA A 95 -4.60 -6.11 -7.78
CA ALA A 95 -4.72 -5.33 -6.56
C ALA A 95 -6.00 -5.74 -5.82
N PRO A 96 -6.00 -6.88 -5.10
CA PRO A 96 -7.21 -7.45 -4.49
C PRO A 96 -7.85 -6.52 -3.45
N LEU A 97 -7.05 -5.65 -2.84
CA LEU A 97 -7.50 -4.70 -1.83
C LEU A 97 -7.99 -3.37 -2.43
N LEU A 98 -7.97 -3.21 -3.76
CA LEU A 98 -8.10 -1.90 -4.41
C LEU A 98 -9.37 -1.15 -4.02
N HIS A 99 -10.49 -1.87 -3.94
CA HIS A 99 -11.81 -1.30 -3.70
C HIS A 99 -12.35 -1.56 -2.29
N LEU A 100 -11.58 -2.21 -1.43
CA LEU A 100 -11.99 -2.47 -0.05
C LEU A 100 -11.85 -1.21 0.80
N SER A 101 -12.76 -1.03 1.77
CA SER A 101 -12.51 -0.07 2.85
C SER A 101 -11.48 -0.57 3.82
N LYS A 102 -10.96 0.30 4.68
CA LYS A 102 -10.04 -0.12 5.76
C LYS A 102 -10.69 -1.16 6.65
N ALA A 103 -11.95 -0.98 7.01
CA ALA A 103 -12.70 -1.99 7.73
C ALA A 103 -12.86 -3.29 6.91
N GLY A 104 -13.11 -3.19 5.60
CA GLY A 104 -13.15 -4.35 4.71
C GLY A 104 -11.84 -5.13 4.65
N ILE A 105 -10.69 -4.42 4.60
CA ILE A 105 -9.36 -5.04 4.64
C ILE A 105 -9.14 -5.72 5.99
N VAL A 106 -9.51 -5.07 7.10
CA VAL A 106 -9.40 -5.65 8.46
C VAL A 106 -10.23 -6.93 8.59
N ARG A 107 -11.49 -6.91 8.16
CA ARG A 107 -12.36 -8.09 8.19
C ARG A 107 -11.80 -9.22 7.32
N LEU A 108 -11.38 -8.92 6.09
CA LEU A 108 -10.78 -9.91 5.20
C LEU A 108 -9.53 -10.54 5.82
N GLY A 109 -8.64 -9.75 6.42
CA GLY A 109 -7.46 -10.30 7.06
C GLY A 109 -7.79 -11.13 8.31
N ALA A 110 -8.77 -10.71 9.11
CA ALA A 110 -9.24 -11.49 10.25
C ALA A 110 -9.83 -12.85 9.81
N ASP A 111 -10.65 -12.85 8.76
CA ASP A 111 -11.24 -14.07 8.18
C ASP A 111 -10.17 -15.04 7.63
N LEU A 112 -9.07 -14.49 7.10
CA LEU A 112 -7.91 -15.24 6.62
C LEU A 112 -6.92 -15.65 7.72
N GLY A 113 -7.15 -15.25 8.98
CA GLY A 113 -6.27 -15.56 10.11
C GLY A 113 -4.98 -14.75 10.16
N VAL A 114 -4.96 -13.53 9.60
CA VAL A 114 -3.81 -12.62 9.67
C VAL A 114 -3.56 -12.21 11.12
N ASP A 115 -2.35 -12.46 11.61
CA ASP A 115 -1.89 -11.90 12.87
C ASP A 115 -1.49 -10.42 12.69
N TYR A 116 -2.44 -9.54 12.97
CA TYR A 116 -2.23 -8.10 12.85
C TYR A 116 -1.21 -7.53 13.85
N ALA A 117 -0.82 -8.26 14.90
CA ALA A 117 0.22 -7.85 15.85
C ALA A 117 1.61 -7.81 15.20
N LEU A 118 1.81 -8.57 14.11
CA LEU A 118 3.04 -8.62 13.34
C LEU A 118 3.14 -7.52 12.26
N THR A 119 2.13 -6.65 12.16
CA THR A 119 2.01 -5.68 11.06
C THR A 119 2.26 -4.25 11.52
N LEU A 120 2.95 -3.47 10.68
CA LEU A 120 3.20 -2.06 10.90
C LEU A 120 2.59 -1.23 9.76
N SER A 121 1.76 -0.26 10.12
CA SER A 121 1.21 0.73 9.17
C SER A 121 1.80 2.13 9.37
N CYS A 122 2.44 2.38 10.51
CA CYS A 122 2.92 3.69 10.91
C CYS A 122 3.97 4.24 9.93
N TYR A 123 3.84 5.52 9.57
CA TYR A 123 4.84 6.23 8.75
C TYR A 123 6.06 6.69 9.54
N ASP A 124 5.93 6.85 10.85
CA ASP A 124 6.99 7.37 11.74
C ASP A 124 7.02 6.56 13.05
N PRO A 125 7.33 5.25 12.99
CA PRO A 125 7.32 4.37 14.16
C PRO A 125 8.50 4.71 15.11
N PRO A 126 8.27 4.87 16.43
CA PRO A 126 9.37 5.04 17.37
C PRO A 126 10.19 3.75 17.60
N ASP A 127 9.61 2.58 17.32
CA ASP A 127 10.25 1.26 17.39
C ASP A 127 9.56 0.29 16.41
N ALA A 128 10.16 -0.87 16.11
CA ALA A 128 9.85 -1.75 15.00
C ALA A 128 8.36 -2.14 14.85
N LEU A 129 7.66 -2.46 15.94
CA LEU A 129 6.23 -2.80 15.94
C LEU A 129 5.40 -1.86 16.82
N VAL A 130 5.88 -0.63 17.00
CA VAL A 130 5.19 0.41 17.77
C VAL A 130 4.69 1.49 16.81
N HIS A 131 3.39 1.75 16.87
CA HIS A 131 2.75 2.81 16.09
C HIS A 131 2.85 4.13 16.84
N CYS A 132 3.22 5.22 16.16
CA CYS A 132 3.27 6.55 16.80
C CYS A 132 1.89 7.04 17.24
N GLY A 133 0.83 6.54 16.59
CA GLY A 133 -0.55 6.82 16.92
C GLY A 133 -1.11 8.11 16.33
N ARG A 134 -0.27 8.97 15.74
CA ARG A 134 -0.63 10.34 15.34
C ARG A 134 -0.59 10.61 13.83
N CYS A 135 0.20 9.84 13.08
CA CYS A 135 0.22 9.95 11.62
C CYS A 135 -1.07 9.40 11.00
N ASP A 136 -1.38 9.80 9.78
CA ASP A 136 -2.64 9.42 9.14
C ASP A 136 -2.79 7.91 8.95
N ALA A 137 -1.69 7.19 8.67
CA ALA A 137 -1.73 5.73 8.57
C ALA A 137 -2.12 5.06 9.91
N CYS A 138 -1.68 5.61 11.05
CA CYS A 138 -2.12 5.13 12.37
C CYS A 138 -3.60 5.41 12.60
N ARG A 139 -4.08 6.60 12.24
CA ARG A 139 -5.47 7.02 12.43
C ARG A 139 -6.42 6.20 11.55
N LEU A 140 -6.08 6.00 10.28
CA LEU A 140 -6.82 5.14 9.35
C LEU A 140 -6.84 3.68 9.80
N ARG A 141 -5.73 3.18 10.34
CA ARG A 141 -5.68 1.83 10.91
C ARG A 141 -6.66 1.69 12.08
N ARG A 142 -6.58 2.56 13.09
CA ARG A 142 -7.50 2.51 14.25
C ARG A 142 -8.95 2.60 13.82
N ALA A 143 -9.28 3.56 12.94
CA ALA A 143 -10.62 3.71 12.40
C ALA A 143 -11.10 2.45 11.68
N GLY A 144 -10.22 1.81 10.88
CA GLY A 144 -10.50 0.55 10.21
C GLY A 144 -10.84 -0.59 11.17
N PHE A 145 -10.08 -0.76 12.26
CA PHE A 145 -10.38 -1.78 13.28
C PHE A 145 -11.70 -1.51 14.02
N ILE A 146 -11.93 -0.26 14.43
CA ILE A 146 -13.16 0.16 15.11
C ILE A 146 -14.38 -0.12 14.22
N GLU A 147 -14.36 0.33 12.97
CA GLU A 147 -15.46 0.11 12.02
C GLU A 147 -15.61 -1.39 11.67
N ALA A 148 -14.50 -2.15 11.64
CA ALA A 148 -14.55 -3.59 11.41
C ALA A 148 -15.20 -4.37 12.55
N GLY A 149 -15.23 -3.83 13.77
CA GLY A 149 -15.61 -4.58 14.97
C GLY A 149 -14.56 -5.61 15.40
N VAL A 150 -13.30 -5.41 15.01
CA VAL A 150 -12.17 -6.30 15.31
C VAL A 150 -11.24 -5.58 16.28
N ALA A 151 -10.75 -6.27 17.30
CA ALA A 151 -9.79 -5.69 18.24
C ALA A 151 -8.47 -5.36 17.50
N ASP A 152 -7.96 -4.14 17.67
CA ASP A 152 -6.67 -3.73 17.13
C ASP A 152 -5.55 -4.21 18.08
N PRO A 153 -4.67 -5.14 17.66
CA PRO A 153 -3.60 -5.64 18.52
C PRO A 153 -2.37 -4.70 18.54
N SER A 154 -2.40 -3.57 17.82
CA SER A 154 -1.25 -2.68 17.71
C SER A 154 -0.89 -1.99 19.03
N THR A 155 0.42 -1.90 19.28
CA THR A 155 0.96 -1.08 20.38
C THR A 155 1.13 0.35 19.91
N TYR A 156 0.55 1.31 20.62
CA TYR A 156 0.63 2.73 20.31
C TYR A 156 1.48 3.48 21.34
N ALA A 157 2.45 4.28 20.88
CA ALA A 157 3.33 5.07 21.75
C ALA A 157 2.61 6.27 22.41
N SER A 158 1.58 6.80 21.74
CA SER A 158 0.68 7.79 22.33
C SER A 158 -0.61 7.10 22.76
N SER A 159 -0.72 6.82 24.07
CA SER A 159 -1.98 6.49 24.70
C SER A 159 -2.78 7.78 24.88
N THR A 160 -3.61 8.09 23.89
CA THR A 160 -4.80 8.94 24.09
C THR A 160 -6.03 8.08 23.95
#